data_AF-A0A7V8BKG8-F1
#
_entry.id   AF-A0A7V8BKG8-F1
#
_cell.length_a   1.000
_cell.length_b   1.000
_cell.length_c   1.000
_cell.angle_alpha   90.00
_cell.angle_beta   90.00
_cell.angle_gamma   90.00
#
_symmetry.space_group_name_H-M   'P 1'
#
loop_
_entity.id
_entity.type
_entity.pdbx_description
1 polymer ?
#
loop_
_entity_poly.entity_id
_entity_poly.type
_entity_poly.pdbx_seq_one_letter_code
_entity_poly.pdbx_strand_id
1 'polypeptide(L)'
;CGLNPGTLLAAERATPNGLLKWRIALRDDGTIECGGALPTLIEWQGAHPCERLPASAVTLRALRLRGVPAQAAAVLKLAGVTLTARGSGPPPEPALSAVFDTPRGEVTLDSWP
;
A
#
# COMPACT_ATOMS: atom_id res chain seq x y z
N CYS A 1 3.84 21.09 -7.94
CA CYS A 1 3.38 20.81 -6.56
C CYS A 1 3.98 19.47 -6.13
N GLY A 2 4.38 19.34 -4.86
CA GLY A 2 5.00 18.13 -4.32
C GLY A 2 3.98 17.17 -3.72
N LEU A 3 4.36 15.89 -3.61
CA LEU A 3 3.61 14.91 -2.81
C LEU A 3 3.74 15.26 -1.34
N ASN A 4 2.65 15.16 -0.59
CA ASN A 4 2.69 15.33 0.86
C ASN A 4 2.44 13.97 1.54
N PRO A 5 3.48 13.38 2.17
CA PRO A 5 3.39 12.08 2.83
C PRO A 5 2.61 12.12 4.16
N GLY A 6 2.25 13.30 4.66
CA GLY A 6 1.60 13.49 5.94
C GLY A 6 2.55 13.56 7.13
N THR A 7 1.98 13.53 8.33
CA THR A 7 2.68 13.57 9.61
C THR A 7 2.85 12.16 10.16
N LEU A 8 3.99 11.88 10.79
CA LEU A 8 4.23 10.59 11.45
C LEU A 8 3.48 10.54 12.79
N LEU A 9 2.53 9.62 12.89
CA LEU A 9 1.72 9.37 14.08
C LEU A 9 2.09 8.03 14.70
N ALA A 10 2.11 7.97 16.03
CA ALA A 10 2.23 6.71 16.76
C ALA A 10 0.87 6.00 16.82
N ALA A 11 0.86 4.70 16.61
CA ALA A 11 -0.33 3.87 16.70
C ALA A 11 -0.02 2.54 17.38
N GLU A 12 -1.01 1.99 18.06
CA GLU A 12 -0.88 0.71 18.75
C GLU A 12 -2.19 -0.08 18.73
N ARG A 13 -2.06 -1.40 18.88
CA ARG A 13 -3.21 -2.31 18.95
C ARG A 13 -2.91 -3.48 19.87
N ALA A 14 -3.75 -3.66 20.88
CA ALA A 14 -3.74 -4.84 21.73
C ALA A 14 -4.19 -6.08 20.92
N THR A 15 -3.48 -7.19 21.08
CA THR A 15 -3.80 -8.48 20.49
C THR A 15 -3.65 -9.59 21.55
N PRO A 16 -4.21 -10.80 21.33
CA PRO A 16 -3.94 -11.94 22.21
C PRO A 16 -2.45 -12.30 22.34
N ASN A 17 -1.62 -11.86 21.38
CA ASN A 17 -0.18 -12.09 21.36
C ASN A 17 0.65 -10.95 21.95
N GLY A 18 -0.01 -9.95 22.57
CA GLY A 18 0.62 -8.75 23.10
C GLY A 18 0.30 -7.49 22.30
N LEU A 19 0.98 -6.40 22.66
CA LEU A 19 0.76 -5.07 22.10
C LEU A 19 1.62 -4.85 20.86
N LEU A 20 0.98 -4.59 19.72
CA LEU A 20 1.66 -4.14 18.51
C LEU A 20 1.78 -2.63 18.52
N LYS A 21 2.94 -2.09 18.13
CA LYS A 21 3.21 -0.66 18.01
C LYS A 21 3.83 -0.34 16.66
N TRP A 22 3.45 0.78 16.07
CA TRP A 22 4.02 1.26 14.81
C TRP A 22 3.91 2.77 14.71
N ARG A 23 4.62 3.34 13.72
CA ARG A 23 4.41 4.70 13.24
C ARG A 23 3.78 4.64 11.86
N ILE A 24 2.90 5.58 11.56
CA ILE A 24 2.22 5.68 10.27
C ILE A 24 2.20 7.14 9.80
N ALA A 25 2.46 7.38 8.52
CA ALA A 25 2.42 8.72 7.95
C ALA A 25 1.00 9.03 7.42
N LEU A 26 0.28 9.94 8.07
CA LEU A 26 -1.10 10.27 7.70
C LEU A 26 -1.25 11.77 7.44
N ARG A 27 -2.07 12.10 6.45
CA ARG A 27 -2.46 13.48 6.20
C ARG A 27 -3.64 13.85 7.08
N ASP A 28 -3.62 15.08 7.58
CA ASP A 28 -4.69 15.62 8.43
C ASP A 28 -6.02 15.74 7.66
N ASP A 29 -5.97 15.90 6.34
CA ASP A 29 -7.14 16.01 5.47
C ASP A 29 -7.70 14.64 5.01
N GLY A 30 -7.08 13.52 5.39
CA GLY A 30 -7.51 12.17 5.00
C GLY A 30 -7.41 11.86 3.51
N THR A 31 -6.83 12.76 2.70
CA THR A 31 -6.72 12.55 1.25
C THR A 31 -5.77 11.41 0.95
N ILE A 32 -6.13 10.56 -0.01
CA ILE A 32 -5.23 9.54 -0.55
C ILE A 32 -4.57 10.04 -1.84
N GLU A 33 -3.25 9.96 -1.88
CA GLU A 33 -2.48 10.45 -3.02
C GLU A 33 -2.59 9.50 -4.21
N CYS A 34 -2.57 10.08 -5.42
CA CYS A 34 -2.60 9.34 -6.68
C CYS A 34 -3.79 8.36 -6.81
N GLY A 35 -4.97 8.73 -6.31
CA GLY A 35 -6.16 7.84 -6.34
C GLY A 35 -5.98 6.57 -5.48
N GLY A 36 -5.11 6.63 -4.47
CA GLY A 36 -4.75 5.48 -3.62
C GLY A 36 -3.58 4.66 -4.14
N ALA A 37 -3.00 4.99 -5.31
CA ALA A 37 -1.85 4.27 -5.84
C ALA A 37 -0.55 4.55 -5.07
N LEU A 38 -0.41 5.72 -4.42
CA LEU A 38 0.76 6.01 -3.61
C LEU A 38 0.55 5.43 -2.19
N PRO A 39 1.40 4.49 -1.73
CA PRO A 39 1.19 3.83 -0.44
C PRO A 39 1.49 4.76 0.74
N THR A 40 0.69 4.62 1.80
CA THR A 40 1.01 5.14 3.13
C THR A 40 2.16 4.35 3.74
N LEU A 41 3.14 5.05 4.33
CA LEU A 41 4.28 4.41 4.99
C LEU A 41 3.93 4.02 6.42
N ILE A 42 4.35 2.81 6.80
CA ILE A 42 4.25 2.24 8.14
C ILE A 42 5.61 1.72 8.59
N GLU A 43 5.96 1.97 9.85
CA GLU A 43 7.18 1.49 10.51
C GLU A 43 6.80 0.74 11.78
N TRP A 44 6.96 -0.59 11.78
CA TRP A 44 6.72 -1.41 12.97
C TRP A 44 7.80 -1.20 14.02
N GLN A 45 7.38 -1.15 15.29
CA GLN A 45 8.27 -1.06 16.44
C GLN A 45 8.25 -2.38 17.20
N GLY A 46 9.36 -3.13 17.14
CA GLY A 46 9.46 -4.45 17.77
C GLY A 46 8.91 -5.57 16.90
N ALA A 47 8.09 -6.44 17.49
CA ALA A 47 7.60 -7.67 16.84
C ALA A 47 6.73 -7.35 15.62
N HIS A 48 7.04 -7.98 14.48
CA HIS A 48 6.26 -7.81 13.26
C HIS A 48 5.01 -8.72 13.30
N PRO A 49 3.82 -8.24 12.89
CA PRO A 49 2.60 -9.06 12.93
C PRO A 49 2.73 -10.38 12.17
N CYS A 50 3.43 -10.37 11.03
CA CYS A 50 3.63 -11.56 10.19
C CYS A 50 4.36 -12.71 10.89
N GLU A 51 5.05 -12.48 12.00
CA GLU A 51 5.66 -13.58 12.78
C GLU A 51 4.61 -14.52 13.41
N ARG A 52 3.37 -14.04 13.56
CA ARG A 52 2.28 -14.77 14.24
C ARG A 52 1.01 -14.86 13.41
N LEU A 53 0.99 -14.33 12.19
CA LEU A 53 -0.16 -14.45 11.32
C LEU A 53 -0.31 -15.92 10.87
N PRO A 54 -1.52 -16.49 10.91
CA PRO A 54 -1.76 -17.82 10.35
C PRO A 54 -1.50 -17.79 8.84
N ALA A 55 -1.06 -18.93 8.30
CA ALA A 55 -0.89 -19.07 6.86
C ALA A 55 -2.21 -18.81 6.13
N SER A 56 -2.13 -18.02 5.06
CA SER A 56 -3.26 -17.75 4.16
C SER A 56 -3.17 -18.66 2.94
N ALA A 57 -4.29 -19.21 2.51
CA ALA A 57 -4.40 -19.91 1.22
C ALA A 57 -4.51 -18.93 0.02
N VAL A 58 -4.58 -17.63 0.30
CA VAL A 58 -4.60 -16.54 -0.69
C VAL A 58 -3.22 -15.88 -0.72
N THR A 59 -2.60 -15.84 -1.90
CA THR A 59 -1.27 -15.26 -2.10
C THR A 59 -1.35 -14.11 -3.11
N LEU A 60 -0.71 -12.97 -2.81
CA LEU A 60 -0.56 -11.89 -3.76
C LEU A 60 0.44 -12.30 -4.85
N ARG A 61 -0.04 -12.42 -6.09
CA ARG A 61 0.77 -12.76 -7.27
C ARG A 61 1.38 -11.53 -7.93
N ALA A 62 0.59 -10.47 -8.08
CA ALA A 62 1.05 -9.23 -8.70
C ALA A 62 0.35 -8.01 -8.11
N LEU A 63 1.08 -6.91 -7.99
CA LEU A 63 0.54 -5.61 -7.61
C LEU A 63 0.95 -4.58 -8.67
N ARG A 64 -0.04 -3.84 -9.19
CA ARG A 64 0.15 -2.77 -10.17
C ARG A 64 -0.36 -1.46 -9.61
N LEU A 65 0.48 -0.43 -9.61
CA LEU A 65 0.13 0.93 -9.19
C LEU A 65 0.30 1.89 -10.38
N ARG A 66 -0.70 2.72 -10.64
CA ARG A 66 -0.71 3.63 -11.79
C ARG A 66 -0.83 5.08 -11.32
N GLY A 67 -0.20 5.98 -12.06
CA GLY A 67 -0.28 7.41 -11.76
C GLY A 67 0.61 7.86 -10.61
N VAL A 68 1.56 7.01 -10.18
CA VAL A 68 2.59 7.38 -9.19
C VAL A 68 3.66 8.24 -9.88
N PRO A 69 4.01 9.43 -9.38
CA PRO A 69 5.07 10.25 -9.97
C PRO A 69 6.43 9.52 -10.01
N ALA A 70 7.19 9.70 -11.09
CA ALA A 70 8.48 9.00 -11.28
C ALA A 70 9.46 9.22 -10.12
N GLN A 71 9.50 10.42 -9.54
CA GLN A 71 10.31 10.73 -8.37
C GLN A 71 9.95 9.89 -7.14
N ALA A 72 8.66 9.64 -6.92
CA ALA A 72 8.19 8.81 -5.81
C ALA A 72 8.48 7.34 -6.07
N ALA A 73 8.27 6.87 -7.31
CA ALA A 73 8.61 5.52 -7.72
C ALA A 73 10.10 5.20 -7.49
N ALA A 74 10.98 6.16 -7.80
CA ALA A 74 12.43 6.02 -7.60
C ALA A 74 12.83 5.91 -6.12
N VAL A 75 12.10 6.59 -5.23
CA VAL A 75 12.35 6.55 -3.77
C VAL A 75 11.80 5.26 -3.16
N LEU A 76 10.58 4.85 -3.54
CA LEU A 76 9.88 3.73 -2.91
C LEU A 76 10.54 2.37 -3.20
N LYS A 77 11.15 2.18 -4.37
CA LYS A 77 11.88 0.95 -4.76
C LYS A 77 11.13 -0.35 -4.39
N LEU A 78 9.82 -0.39 -4.67
CA LEU A 78 8.94 -1.49 -4.28
C LEU A 78 9.27 -2.76 -5.08
N ALA A 79 9.92 -3.73 -4.43
CA ALA A 79 10.20 -5.02 -5.04
C ALA A 79 8.90 -5.77 -5.36
N GLY A 80 8.81 -6.36 -6.56
CA GLY A 80 7.64 -7.14 -6.97
C GLY A 80 6.39 -6.33 -7.31
N VAL A 81 6.49 -4.99 -7.39
CA VAL A 81 5.38 -4.09 -7.74
C VAL A 81 5.64 -3.44 -9.08
N THR A 82 4.67 -3.49 -9.98
CA THR A 82 4.72 -2.79 -11.27
C THR A 82 4.18 -1.37 -11.11
N LEU A 83 5.00 -0.38 -11.45
CA LEU A 83 4.65 1.03 -11.35
C LEU A 83 4.49 1.66 -12.75
N THR A 84 3.37 2.33 -12.99
CA THR A 84 3.17 3.17 -14.17
C THR A 84 3.21 4.64 -13.76
N ALA A 85 4.16 5.38 -14.33
CA ALA A 85 4.34 6.80 -14.03
C ALA A 85 3.11 7.64 -14.43
N ARG A 86 2.87 8.75 -13.72
CA ARG A 86 1.85 9.74 -14.09
C ARG A 86 2.19 10.42 -15.43
N GLY A 87 1.29 10.32 -16.40
CA GLY A 87 1.35 11.07 -17.66
C GLY A 87 0.59 12.40 -17.62
N SER A 88 0.57 13.13 -18.74
CA SER A 88 -0.10 14.43 -18.91
C SER A 88 -1.64 14.34 -19.05
N GLY A 89 -2.20 13.14 -19.07
CA GLY A 89 -3.63 12.89 -19.22
C GLY A 89 -4.40 12.82 -17.89
N PRO A 90 -5.69 12.44 -17.95
CA PRO A 90 -6.47 12.14 -16.75
C PRO A 90 -5.80 11.05 -15.90
N PRO A 91 -6.13 10.97 -14.60
CA PRO A 91 -5.61 9.90 -13.74
C PRO A 91 -5.88 8.53 -14.37
N PRO A 92 -4.89 7.62 -14.38
CA PRO A 92 -5.12 6.28 -14.89
C PRO A 92 -6.04 5.51 -13.92
N GLU A 93 -7.09 4.90 -14.46
CA GLU A 93 -8.03 4.06 -13.72
C GLU A 93 -7.95 2.60 -14.21
N PRO A 94 -8.00 1.60 -13.30
CA PRO A 94 -7.93 1.76 -11.85
C PRO A 94 -6.52 2.19 -11.40
N ALA A 95 -6.46 3.01 -10.34
CA ALA A 95 -5.19 3.49 -9.79
C ALA A 95 -4.36 2.33 -9.19
N LEU A 96 -5.03 1.32 -8.62
CA LEU A 96 -4.41 0.12 -8.06
C LEU A 96 -5.12 -1.14 -8.58
N SER A 97 -4.34 -2.16 -8.93
CA SER A 97 -4.84 -3.48 -9.33
C SER A 97 -3.98 -4.57 -8.72
N ALA A 98 -4.61 -5.59 -8.14
CA ALA A 98 -3.94 -6.70 -7.48
C ALA A 98 -4.47 -8.04 -7.99
N VAL A 99 -3.55 -8.96 -8.29
CA VAL A 99 -3.85 -10.32 -8.72
C VAL A 99 -3.49 -11.28 -7.59
N PHE A 100 -4.42 -12.15 -7.23
CA PHE A 100 -4.28 -13.13 -6.16
C PHE A 100 -4.44 -14.55 -6.68
N ASP A 101 -3.56 -15.43 -6.22
CA ASP A 101 -3.78 -16.87 -6.28
C ASP A 101 -4.68 -17.26 -5.11
N THR A 102 -5.79 -17.94 -5.40
CA THR A 102 -6.75 -18.43 -4.40
C THR A 102 -7.10 -19.90 -4.64
N PRO A 103 -7.67 -20.61 -3.66
CA PRO A 103 -8.13 -22.00 -3.85
C PRO A 103 -9.22 -22.18 -4.92
N ARG A 104 -9.88 -21.09 -5.35
CA ARG A 104 -10.92 -21.11 -6.38
C ARG A 104 -10.41 -20.63 -7.75
N GLY A 105 -9.10 -20.39 -7.88
CA GLY A 105 -8.49 -19.82 -9.07
C GLY A 105 -7.99 -18.39 -8.86
N GLU A 106 -7.47 -17.79 -9.93
CA GLU A 106 -6.93 -16.43 -9.91
C GLU A 106 -8.06 -15.41 -9.76
N VAL A 107 -7.86 -14.40 -8.90
CA VAL A 107 -8.78 -13.29 -8.68
C VAL A 107 -8.05 -11.98 -8.91
N THR A 108 -8.62 -11.09 -9.72
CA THR A 108 -8.16 -9.72 -9.87
C THR A 108 -9.10 -8.77 -9.14
N LEU A 109 -8.53 -7.89 -8.32
CA LEU A 109 -9.24 -6.81 -7.64
C LEU A 109 -8.68 -5.46 -8.10
N ASP A 110 -9.58 -4.55 -8.42
CA ASP A 110 -9.26 -3.19 -8.85
C ASP A 110 -9.78 -2.19 -7.82
N SER A 111 -9.06 -1.08 -7.65
CA SER A 111 -9.53 0.04 -6.83
C SER A 111 -10.80 0.64 -7.42
N TRP A 112 -11.66 1.13 -6.55
CA TRP A 112 -12.82 1.93 -6.98
C TRP A 112 -12.34 3.15 -7.80
N PRO A 113 -13.07 3.55 -8.85
CA PRO A 113 -12.75 4.74 -9.66
C PRO A 113 -12.79 6.04 -8.85
#